data_AF-A0A395IZD8-F1
#
_entry.id   AF-A0A395IZD8-F1
#
_cell.length_a   1.000
_cell.length_b   1.000
_cell.length_c   1.000
_cell.angle_alpha   90.00
_cell.angle_beta   90.00
_cell.angle_gamma   90.00
#
_symmetry.space_group_name_H-M   'P 1'
#
loop_
_entity.id
_entity.type
_entity.pdbx_description
1 polymer ?
#
loop_
_entity_poly.entity_id
_entity_poly.type
_entity_poly.pdbx_seq_one_letter_code
_entity_poly.pdbx_strand_id
1 'polypeptide(L)'
;MTTAHRPTFDPARGKEAQRGPAYHQRLLPAHTQLKFRKPGQGGDAAAEVRDLRAELLQAEAAHFAKTKGGSSAAIEDTQSSTNPSKRQLENGSAEDDEDDPEAKRRRILEETRDIDADSDDAGESDSSDDDSDDDEEDETAELQRELEKIKRERAEKKRTRGTRKTSCRRSGART
;
A
#
# COMPACT_ATOMS: atom_id res chain seq x y z
N MET A 1 -11.57 20.48 49.28
CA MET A 1 -12.18 19.86 48.07
C MET A 1 -12.45 18.40 48.38
N THR A 2 -13.59 17.83 47.96
CA THR A 2 -13.97 16.45 48.29
C THR A 2 -13.47 15.46 47.23
N THR A 3 -13.01 14.29 47.65
CA THR A 3 -12.28 13.29 46.85
C THR A 3 -13.17 12.17 46.27
N ALA A 4 -14.46 12.44 46.11
CA ALA A 4 -15.44 11.42 45.73
C ALA A 4 -15.31 10.97 44.26
N HIS A 5 -14.79 11.81 43.37
CA HIS A 5 -14.52 11.45 41.97
C HIS A 5 -13.10 10.92 41.85
N ARG A 6 -12.97 9.59 41.70
CA ARG A 6 -11.69 8.90 41.53
C ARG A 6 -11.68 8.18 40.18
N PRO A 7 -10.55 8.16 39.45
CA PRO A 7 -10.45 7.36 38.23
C PRO A 7 -10.54 5.87 38.55
N THR A 8 -11.09 5.10 37.63
CA THR A 8 -11.10 3.64 37.68
C THR A 8 -9.80 3.11 37.08
N PHE A 9 -8.87 2.67 37.93
CA PHE A 9 -7.61 2.08 37.49
C PHE A 9 -7.76 0.61 37.07
N ASP A 10 -8.67 -0.13 37.72
CA ASP A 10 -8.99 -1.50 37.38
C ASP A 10 -10.40 -1.59 36.77
N PRO A 11 -10.55 -2.14 35.54
CA PRO A 11 -11.87 -2.31 34.93
C PRO A 11 -12.65 -3.44 35.61
N ALA A 12 -13.98 -3.32 35.61
CA ALA A 12 -14.85 -4.37 36.10
C ALA A 12 -14.68 -5.65 35.26
N ARG A 13 -14.36 -6.77 35.91
CA ARG A 13 -14.24 -8.08 35.24
C ARG A 13 -15.61 -8.74 35.12
N GLY A 14 -15.90 -9.28 33.94
CA GLY A 14 -17.11 -10.07 33.71
C GLY A 14 -17.13 -11.31 34.61
N LYS A 15 -18.17 -11.42 35.45
CA LYS A 15 -18.55 -12.64 36.16
C LYS A 15 -19.99 -12.95 35.77
N GLU A 16 -20.40 -14.21 35.92
CA GLU A 16 -21.80 -14.59 35.71
C GLU A 16 -22.68 -13.84 36.71
N ALA A 17 -23.35 -12.79 36.24
CA ALA A 17 -24.28 -12.03 37.06
C ALA A 17 -25.55 -12.87 37.25
N GLN A 18 -26.06 -12.94 38.49
CA GLN A 18 -27.37 -13.51 38.77
C GLN A 18 -28.43 -12.71 38.03
N ARG A 19 -28.84 -13.21 36.87
CA ARG A 19 -29.91 -12.62 36.07
C ARG A 19 -31.22 -13.00 36.75
N GLY A 20 -31.89 -12.01 37.36
CA GLY A 20 -33.20 -12.19 37.95
C GLY A 20 -34.27 -12.56 36.90
N PRO A 21 -35.51 -12.85 37.33
CA PRO A 21 -36.61 -13.28 36.46
C PRO A 21 -37.10 -12.18 35.47
N ALA A 22 -36.51 -10.98 35.52
CA ALA A 22 -36.85 -9.88 34.63
C ALA A 22 -36.14 -10.03 33.28
N TYR A 23 -36.93 -10.08 32.21
CA TYR A 23 -36.43 -10.08 30.82
C TYR A 23 -36.51 -8.67 30.24
N HIS A 24 -35.47 -8.26 29.53
CA HIS A 24 -35.49 -7.03 28.73
C HIS A 24 -36.15 -7.32 27.38
N GLN A 25 -36.90 -6.34 26.82
CA GLN A 25 -37.45 -6.39 25.46
C GLN A 25 -36.50 -6.91 24.36
N ARG A 26 -35.18 -6.66 24.47
CA ARG A 26 -34.17 -7.12 23.49
C ARG A 26 -33.87 -8.63 23.58
N LEU A 27 -34.21 -9.27 24.69
CA LEU A 27 -34.03 -10.71 24.90
C LEU A 27 -35.23 -11.53 24.46
N LEU A 28 -36.28 -10.88 23.96
CA LEU A 28 -37.40 -11.59 23.39
C LEU A 28 -36.91 -12.44 22.21
N PRO A 29 -37.48 -13.63 21.96
CA PRO A 29 -37.05 -14.49 20.88
C PRO A 29 -37.09 -13.78 19.53
N ALA A 30 -35.91 -13.61 18.91
CA ALA A 30 -35.74 -13.03 17.60
C ALA A 30 -34.61 -13.75 16.86
N HIS A 31 -34.72 -13.87 15.53
CA HIS A 31 -33.73 -14.56 14.69
C HIS A 31 -33.35 -15.97 15.18
N THR A 32 -34.36 -16.77 15.55
CA THR A 32 -34.19 -18.13 16.08
C THR A 32 -33.65 -19.13 15.06
N GLN A 33 -33.51 -18.73 13.79
CA GLN A 33 -33.00 -19.56 12.71
C GLN A 33 -31.69 -18.97 12.16
N LEU A 34 -30.63 -19.76 12.24
CA LEU A 34 -29.33 -19.41 11.65
C LEU A 34 -29.34 -19.72 10.15
N LYS A 35 -28.89 -18.76 9.34
CA LYS A 35 -28.70 -18.97 7.91
C LYS A 35 -27.34 -19.62 7.68
N PHE A 36 -27.35 -20.75 6.99
CA PHE A 36 -26.13 -21.42 6.55
C PHE A 36 -25.75 -20.97 5.14
N ARG A 37 -24.45 -20.83 4.90
CA ARG A 37 -23.92 -20.59 3.56
C ARG A 37 -24.34 -21.74 2.64
N LYS A 38 -24.80 -21.40 1.43
CA LYS A 38 -25.12 -22.37 0.38
C LYS A 38 -23.92 -22.53 -0.56
N PRO A 39 -23.77 -23.69 -1.24
CA PRO A 39 -22.75 -23.83 -2.27
C PRO A 39 -22.87 -22.68 -3.29
N GLY A 40 -21.75 -22.07 -3.65
CA GLY A 40 -21.69 -20.89 -4.54
C GLY A 40 -21.71 -19.52 -3.83
N GLN A 41 -22.04 -19.45 -2.53
CA GLN A 41 -21.95 -18.19 -1.75
C GLN A 41 -20.55 -17.94 -1.15
N GLY A 42 -19.56 -18.74 -1.54
CA GLY A 42 -18.21 -18.73 -0.99
C GLY A 42 -18.11 -19.34 0.42
N GLY A 43 -16.87 -19.44 0.93
CA GLY A 43 -16.54 -20.07 2.20
C GLY A 43 -16.66 -21.60 2.18
N ASP A 44 -16.74 -22.20 3.37
CA ASP A 44 -16.64 -23.64 3.60
C ASP A 44 -17.85 -24.46 3.13
N ALA A 45 -18.90 -23.80 2.62
CA ALA A 45 -20.06 -24.47 2.04
C ALA A 45 -19.79 -25.03 0.63
N ALA A 46 -18.64 -24.71 0.04
CA ALA A 46 -18.20 -25.33 -1.20
C ALA A 46 -17.55 -26.68 -0.90
N ALA A 47 -18.00 -27.75 -1.58
CA ALA A 47 -17.44 -29.09 -1.42
C ALA A 47 -16.04 -29.24 -2.06
N GLU A 48 -15.69 -28.33 -2.97
CA GLU A 48 -14.45 -28.38 -3.75
C GLU A 48 -13.36 -27.48 -3.15
N VAL A 49 -12.16 -28.02 -3.06
CA VAL A 49 -10.96 -27.27 -2.67
C VAL A 49 -10.49 -26.47 -3.89
N ARG A 50 -10.49 -25.14 -3.77
CA ARG A 50 -10.03 -24.24 -4.82
C ARG A 50 -8.57 -23.86 -4.62
N ASP A 51 -7.80 -23.83 -5.71
CA ASP A 51 -6.45 -23.29 -5.71
C ASP A 51 -6.49 -21.76 -5.73
N LEU A 52 -6.71 -21.15 -4.55
CA LEU A 52 -6.92 -19.70 -4.39
C LEU A 52 -5.77 -18.86 -4.96
N ARG A 53 -4.54 -19.37 -4.92
CA ARG A 53 -3.37 -18.67 -5.49
C ARG A 53 -3.46 -18.54 -7.01
N ALA A 54 -3.88 -19.60 -7.69
CA ALA A 54 -3.98 -19.60 -9.15
C ALA A 54 -5.11 -18.69 -9.61
N GLU A 55 -6.26 -18.76 -8.93
CA GLU A 55 -7.41 -17.89 -9.19
C GLU A 55 -7.06 -16.41 -8.99
N LEU A 56 -6.34 -16.07 -7.91
CA LEU A 56 -5.88 -14.71 -7.63
C LEU A 56 -4.98 -14.17 -8.75
N LEU A 57 -3.98 -14.95 -9.19
CA LEU A 57 -3.06 -14.51 -10.25
C LEU A 57 -3.79 -14.31 -11.59
N GLN A 58 -4.80 -15.13 -11.90
CA GLN A 58 -5.63 -14.95 -13.09
C GLN A 58 -6.49 -13.68 -13.00
N ALA A 59 -7.12 -13.45 -11.84
CA ALA A 59 -7.91 -12.26 -11.59
C ALA A 59 -7.06 -10.98 -11.67
N GLU A 60 -5.85 -11.01 -11.12
CA GLU A 60 -4.89 -9.91 -11.24
C GLU A 60 -4.49 -9.67 -12.69
N ALA A 61 -4.11 -10.71 -13.45
CA ALA A 61 -3.74 -10.56 -14.85
C ALA A 61 -4.89 -9.97 -15.69
N ALA A 62 -6.13 -10.40 -15.46
CA ALA A 62 -7.32 -9.84 -16.11
C ALA A 62 -7.57 -8.38 -15.72
N HIS A 63 -7.39 -8.04 -14.44
CA HIS A 63 -7.50 -6.66 -13.96
C HIS A 63 -6.42 -5.77 -14.58
N PHE A 64 -5.15 -6.20 -14.57
CA PHE A 64 -4.04 -5.46 -15.18
C PHE A 64 -4.18 -5.35 -16.70
N ALA A 65 -4.71 -6.35 -17.39
CA ALA A 65 -5.02 -6.25 -18.81
C ALA A 65 -6.11 -5.19 -19.06
N LYS A 66 -7.15 -5.14 -18.21
CA LYS A 66 -8.23 -4.14 -18.29
C LYS A 66 -7.74 -2.72 -17.97
N THR A 67 -6.83 -2.54 -17.02
CA THR A 67 -6.32 -1.22 -16.64
C THR A 67 -5.19 -0.74 -17.56
N LYS A 68 -4.30 -1.64 -18.02
CA LYS A 68 -3.17 -1.32 -18.90
C LYS A 68 -3.56 -1.28 -20.38
N GLY A 69 -4.56 -2.05 -20.80
CA GLY A 69 -5.15 -2.02 -22.14
C GLY A 69 -6.24 -0.98 -22.29
N GLY A 70 -5.98 0.26 -21.83
CA GLY A 70 -6.95 1.34 -21.65
C GLY A 70 -8.07 1.40 -22.69
N SER A 71 -9.32 1.43 -22.18
CA SER A 71 -10.47 2.08 -22.81
C SER A 71 -10.50 2.12 -24.35
N SER A 72 -10.46 0.98 -25.03
CA SER A 72 -10.89 0.86 -26.42
C SER A 72 -11.02 -0.60 -26.82
N ALA A 73 -12.10 -0.90 -27.56
CA ALA A 73 -12.50 -2.20 -28.10
C ALA A 73 -13.27 -3.13 -27.14
N ALA A 74 -14.59 -2.97 -27.24
CA ALA A 74 -15.65 -3.92 -26.94
C ALA A 74 -15.24 -5.41 -27.02
N ILE A 75 -15.45 -6.13 -25.92
CA ILE A 75 -15.89 -7.51 -25.97
C ILE A 75 -17.12 -7.58 -25.08
N GLU A 76 -18.27 -7.74 -25.73
CA GLU A 76 -19.52 -8.12 -25.09
C GLU A 76 -19.30 -9.44 -24.34
N ASP A 77 -19.38 -9.42 -23.01
CA ASP A 77 -20.08 -10.48 -22.32
C ASP A 77 -20.90 -9.90 -21.18
N THR A 78 -22.19 -10.11 -21.32
CA THR A 78 -23.25 -9.68 -20.43
C THR A 78 -23.30 -10.60 -19.22
N GLN A 79 -23.10 -10.05 -18.02
CA GLN A 79 -23.86 -10.32 -16.79
C GLN A 79 -23.07 -9.92 -15.54
N SER A 80 -23.38 -8.74 -15.00
CA SER A 80 -23.89 -8.59 -13.63
C SER A 80 -23.93 -7.10 -13.28
N SER A 81 -24.99 -6.46 -13.73
CA SER A 81 -25.42 -5.12 -13.35
C SER A 81 -25.87 -5.12 -11.89
N THR A 82 -24.99 -4.77 -10.95
CA THR A 82 -25.34 -4.09 -9.68
C THR A 82 -24.09 -3.47 -9.06
N ASN A 83 -23.65 -2.33 -9.58
CA ASN A 83 -22.79 -1.42 -8.81
C ASN A 83 -23.62 -0.17 -8.49
N PRO A 84 -23.93 0.15 -7.23
CA PRO A 84 -24.39 1.48 -6.90
C PRO A 84 -23.19 2.42 -7.01
N SER A 85 -23.33 3.39 -7.90
CA SER A 85 -22.57 4.64 -8.06
C SER A 85 -21.47 4.88 -7.03
N LYS A 86 -20.23 4.54 -7.37
CA LYS A 86 -19.07 5.10 -6.68
C LYS A 86 -19.05 6.59 -6.98
N ARG A 87 -19.18 7.40 -5.92
CA ARG A 87 -18.99 8.85 -5.92
C ARG A 87 -17.75 9.21 -6.73
N GLN A 88 -17.93 10.01 -7.78
CA GLN A 88 -16.84 10.75 -8.40
C GLN A 88 -16.27 11.66 -7.31
N LEU A 89 -15.02 11.43 -6.90
CA LEU A 89 -14.26 12.41 -6.16
C LEU A 89 -13.94 13.53 -7.14
N GLU A 90 -14.53 14.68 -6.85
CA GLU A 90 -14.36 15.93 -7.57
C GLU A 90 -12.92 16.43 -7.42
N ASN A 91 -12.31 16.78 -8.56
CA ASN A 91 -11.12 17.63 -8.72
C ASN A 91 -9.92 17.36 -7.79
N GLY A 92 -9.06 16.43 -8.20
CA GLY A 92 -7.62 16.60 -8.07
C GLY A 92 -7.04 16.63 -9.48
N SER A 93 -6.55 17.78 -9.93
CA SER A 93 -5.99 18.00 -11.26
C SER A 93 -5.00 16.90 -11.64
N ALA A 94 -5.41 16.04 -12.57
CA ALA A 94 -4.50 15.15 -13.29
C ALA A 94 -3.74 16.01 -14.30
N GLU A 95 -2.76 16.76 -13.81
CA GLU A 95 -1.66 17.24 -14.64
C GLU A 95 -0.86 16.00 -15.03
N ASP A 96 -0.69 15.90 -16.34
CA ASP A 96 0.01 14.88 -17.09
C ASP A 96 1.51 14.93 -16.76
N ASP A 97 2.02 14.01 -15.94
CA ASP A 97 3.46 13.82 -15.80
C ASP A 97 3.82 12.33 -15.72
N GLU A 98 4.54 11.91 -16.77
CA GLU A 98 5.28 10.65 -16.95
C GLU A 98 6.40 10.47 -15.91
N ASP A 99 6.18 10.85 -14.66
CA ASP A 99 7.17 10.71 -13.60
C ASP A 99 7.18 9.27 -13.07
N ASP A 100 8.39 8.72 -13.08
CA ASP A 100 8.82 7.44 -12.49
C ASP A 100 8.17 7.25 -11.10
N PRO A 101 7.53 6.10 -10.80
CA PRO A 101 6.89 5.85 -9.50
C PRO A 101 7.80 6.10 -8.28
N GLU A 102 9.12 6.09 -8.45
CA GLU A 102 10.09 6.44 -7.41
C GLU A 102 10.11 7.95 -7.10
N ALA A 103 9.96 8.82 -8.10
CA ALA A 103 9.89 10.26 -7.91
C ALA A 103 8.61 10.68 -7.15
N LYS A 104 7.48 10.03 -7.48
CA LYS A 104 6.20 10.23 -6.76
C LYS A 104 6.27 9.78 -5.32
N ARG A 105 6.94 8.65 -5.05
CA ARG A 105 7.19 8.18 -3.67
C ARG A 105 8.06 9.14 -2.87
N ARG A 106 9.11 9.70 -3.47
CA ARG A 106 9.97 10.69 -2.81
C ARG A 106 9.21 11.97 -2.47
N ARG A 107 8.43 12.49 -3.43
CA ARG A 107 7.58 13.68 -3.23
C ARG A 107 6.56 13.48 -2.11
N ILE A 108 5.89 12.33 -2.09
CA ILE A 108 4.90 12.02 -1.04
C ILE A 108 5.59 11.91 0.33
N LEU A 109 6.74 11.24 0.44
CA LEU A 109 7.46 11.11 1.71
C LEU A 109 7.95 12.45 2.26
N GLU A 110 8.36 13.37 1.39
CA GLU A 110 8.77 14.72 1.76
C GLU A 110 7.58 15.57 2.21
N GLU A 111 6.46 15.52 1.48
CA GLU A 111 5.22 16.22 1.83
C GLU A 111 4.59 15.69 3.12
N THR A 112 4.68 14.38 3.39
CA THR A 112 4.13 13.78 4.62
C THR A 112 5.09 13.87 5.80
N ARG A 113 6.36 14.25 5.59
CA ARG A 113 7.39 14.29 6.64
C ARG A 113 6.99 15.19 7.81
N ASP A 114 6.42 16.35 7.51
CA ASP A 114 6.01 17.33 8.52
C ASP A 114 4.78 16.89 9.32
N ILE A 115 3.98 15.98 8.74
CA ILE A 115 2.76 15.45 9.37
C ILE A 115 3.09 14.21 10.21
N ASP A 116 4.04 13.39 9.75
CA ASP A 116 4.48 12.15 10.41
C ASP A 116 5.56 12.40 11.49
N ALA A 117 6.12 13.61 11.54
CA ALA A 117 6.91 14.11 12.67
C ALA A 117 5.96 14.34 13.87
N ASP A 118 5.69 13.26 14.60
CA ASP A 118 4.78 13.24 15.74
C ASP A 118 5.25 14.19 16.86
N SER A 119 4.25 14.82 17.49
CA SER A 119 4.39 15.85 18.51
C SER A 119 4.92 15.26 19.82
N ASP A 120 6.23 15.39 20.05
CA ASP A 120 6.85 15.29 21.38
C ASP A 120 7.74 16.52 21.67
N ASP A 121 7.44 17.66 21.03
CA ASP A 121 8.02 18.95 21.36
C ASP A 121 6.91 19.95 21.70
N ALA A 122 6.54 19.93 22.98
CA ALA A 122 5.86 21.04 23.62
C ALA A 122 6.89 21.77 24.48
N GLY A 123 7.69 22.65 23.87
CA GLY A 123 8.56 23.54 24.64
C GLY A 123 9.43 24.47 23.80
N GLU A 124 9.13 25.77 23.91
CA GLU A 124 10.02 26.91 23.59
C GLU A 124 10.16 27.30 22.11
N SER A 125 9.30 28.25 21.71
CA SER A 125 9.66 29.28 20.73
C SER A 125 10.58 30.30 21.42
N ASP A 126 11.89 30.14 21.30
CA ASP A 126 12.83 31.26 21.32
C ASP A 126 13.68 31.27 20.06
N SER A 127 13.81 32.48 19.53
CA SER A 127 14.42 32.84 18.26
C SER A 127 15.93 32.68 18.32
N SER A 128 16.53 31.90 17.43
CA SER A 128 17.94 32.07 17.04
C SER A 128 18.10 31.86 15.55
N ASP A 129 18.30 32.98 14.86
CA ASP A 129 19.00 33.11 13.58
C ASP A 129 20.41 32.51 13.76
N ASP A 130 20.75 31.47 12.98
CA ASP A 130 22.12 30.97 12.83
C ASP A 130 22.29 30.52 11.37
N ASP A 131 22.89 31.41 10.58
CA ASP A 131 23.45 31.14 9.26
C ASP A 131 24.45 29.97 9.36
N SER A 132 24.17 28.85 8.69
CA SER A 132 25.16 27.81 8.40
C SER A 132 24.92 27.21 7.02
N ASP A 133 25.36 27.96 6.00
CA ASP A 133 25.53 27.56 4.60
C ASP A 133 26.85 26.76 4.39
N ASP A 134 27.18 25.77 5.23
CA ASP A 134 28.47 25.04 5.15
C ASP A 134 28.36 23.51 4.99
N ASP A 135 27.16 22.93 4.86
CA ASP A 135 26.97 21.46 4.75
C ASP A 135 26.45 20.96 3.36
N GLU A 136 26.11 21.85 2.42
CA GLU A 136 25.65 21.45 1.07
C GLU A 136 26.78 20.95 0.13
N GLU A 137 28.04 21.30 0.40
CA GLU A 137 29.19 20.89 -0.41
C GLU A 137 29.57 19.41 -0.20
N ASP A 138 29.37 18.86 1.00
CA ASP A 138 29.74 17.48 1.32
C ASP A 138 28.73 16.47 0.74
N GLU A 139 27.43 16.75 0.80
CA GLU A 139 26.41 15.88 0.19
C GLU A 139 26.53 15.83 -1.35
N THR A 140 26.83 16.97 -1.97
CA THR A 140 27.05 17.03 -3.43
C THR A 140 28.36 16.36 -3.86
N ALA A 141 29.41 16.41 -3.04
CA ALA A 141 30.67 15.70 -3.26
C ALA A 141 30.51 14.18 -3.15
N GLU A 142 29.70 13.69 -2.22
CA GLU A 142 29.37 12.26 -2.12
C GLU A 142 28.58 11.77 -3.34
N LEU A 143 27.60 12.56 -3.80
CA LEU A 143 26.78 12.23 -4.97
C LEU A 143 27.59 12.14 -6.27
N GLN A 144 28.58 13.03 -6.45
CA GLN A 144 29.48 12.99 -7.60
C GLN A 144 30.40 11.76 -7.57
N ARG A 145 30.91 11.37 -6.39
CA ARG A 145 31.72 10.15 -6.22
C ARG A 145 30.90 8.89 -6.52
N GLU A 146 29.63 8.85 -6.12
CA GLU A 146 28.75 7.72 -6.43
C GLU A 146 28.44 7.64 -7.94
N LEU A 147 28.17 8.77 -8.60
CA LEU A 147 27.98 8.82 -10.06
C LEU A 147 29.24 8.37 -10.82
N GLU A 148 30.43 8.74 -10.36
CA GLU A 148 31.69 8.27 -10.94
C GLU A 148 31.90 6.76 -10.75
N LYS A 149 31.53 6.23 -9.58
CA LYS A 149 31.57 4.79 -9.29
C LYS A 149 30.62 4.01 -10.21
N ILE A 150 29.39 4.51 -10.42
CA ILE A 150 28.41 3.91 -11.34
C ILE A 150 28.87 4.00 -12.80
N LYS A 151 29.44 5.14 -13.22
CA LYS A 151 29.99 5.30 -14.59
C LYS A 151 31.16 4.35 -14.83
N ARG A 152 32.05 4.18 -13.85
CA ARG A 152 33.19 3.25 -13.93
C ARG A 152 32.72 1.79 -14.01
N GLU A 153 31.80 1.38 -13.15
CA GLU A 153 31.23 0.01 -13.17
C GLU A 153 30.50 -0.26 -14.50
N ARG A 154 29.72 0.69 -14.99
CA ARG A 154 28.97 0.55 -16.25
C ARG A 154 29.90 0.46 -17.47
N ALA A 155 31.02 1.20 -17.46
CA ALA A 155 32.03 1.11 -18.50
C ALA A 155 32.75 -0.25 -18.48
N GLU A 156 33.11 -0.76 -17.30
CA GLU A 156 33.71 -2.09 -17.14
C GLU A 156 32.74 -3.20 -17.57
N LYS A 157 31.47 -3.10 -17.16
CA LYS A 157 30.40 -4.03 -17.57
C LYS A 157 30.17 -4.00 -19.09
N LYS A 158 30.28 -2.83 -19.72
CA LYS A 158 30.23 -2.70 -21.19
C LYS A 158 31.46 -3.30 -21.87
N ARG A 159 32.65 -3.15 -21.28
CA ARG A 159 33.90 -3.76 -21.78
C ARG A 159 33.87 -5.28 -21.66
N THR A 160 33.51 -5.83 -20.50
CA THR A 160 33.40 -7.29 -20.31
C THR A 160 32.29 -7.90 -21.18
N ARG A 161 31.15 -7.21 -21.33
CA ARG A 161 30.10 -7.66 -22.26
C ARG A 161 30.55 -7.54 -23.72
N GLY A 162 31.32 -6.51 -24.05
CA GLY A 162 31.93 -6.32 -25.37
C GLY A 162 32.93 -7.42 -25.70
N THR A 163 33.87 -7.72 -24.81
CA THR A 163 34.86 -8.79 -24.99
C THR A 163 34.22 -10.18 -25.00
N ARG A 164 33.19 -10.42 -24.20
CA ARG A 164 32.40 -11.67 -24.25
C ARG A 164 31.59 -11.80 -25.54
N LYS A 165 31.04 -10.70 -26.06
CA LYS A 165 30.32 -10.69 -27.33
C LYS A 165 31.27 -10.84 -28.52
N THR A 166 32.45 -10.23 -28.48
CA THR A 166 33.46 -10.40 -29.52
C THR A 166 34.13 -11.77 -29.46
N SER A 167 34.36 -12.34 -28.27
CA SER A 167 34.88 -13.72 -28.14
C SER A 167 33.86 -14.75 -28.63
N CYS A 168 32.58 -14.60 -28.27
CA CYS A 168 31.49 -15.45 -28.78
C CYS A 168 31.33 -15.33 -30.32
N ARG A 169 31.45 -14.11 -30.86
CA ARG A 169 31.38 -13.88 -32.31
C ARG A 169 32.62 -14.39 -33.06
N ARG A 170 33.80 -14.41 -32.40
CA ARG A 170 35.04 -14.97 -32.97
C ARG A 170 35.08 -16.50 -32.90
N SER A 171 34.41 -17.12 -31.92
CA SER A 171 34.21 -18.58 -31.88
C SER A 171 33.14 -19.08 -32.83
N GLY A 172 32.16 -18.25 -33.21
CA GLY A 172 31.14 -18.58 -34.22
C GLY A 172 31.57 -18.39 -35.68
N ALA A 173 32.78 -17.88 -35.94
CA ALA A 173 33.33 -17.70 -37.29
C ALA A 173 34.41 -18.73 -37.65
N ARG A 174 34.58 -19.78 -36.82
CA ARG A 174 35.56 -20.86 -36.99
C ARG A 174 34.84 -22.20 -37.14
N THR A 175 33.95 -22.25 -38.13
CA THR A 175 33.34 -23.44 -38.75
C THR A 175 33.04 -23.05 -40.19
#